data_AF-A0A5E4AC53-F1
#
_entry.id   AF-A0A5E4AC53-F1
#
_cell.length_a   1.000
_cell.length_b   1.000
_cell.length_c   1.000
_cell.angle_alpha   90.00
_cell.angle_beta   90.00
_cell.angle_gamma   90.00
#
_symmetry.space_group_name_H-M   'P 1'
#
loop_
_entity.id
_entity.type
_entity.pdbx_description
1 polymer ?
#
loop_
_entity_poly.entity_id
_entity_poly.type
_entity_poly.pdbx_seq_one_letter_code
_entity_poly.pdbx_strand_id
1 'polypeptide(L)'
;MGRPPLPLLPLLLLLLQTCVPASWGLRCMQCDDKGCHQAEECALGQDLCRTTVLHIWGSEEELEVVERGCAHSEKTNRTMSYRTGSQIISLTETVCGFNLCNQPKSVRSRNSPYGRYLECVSCTSSDMSCERGREQSLQCRYPGEQCVEVVTHRSLEGNTRDEQHSRGCGYLPGCPGPTGFHNNHTFHFLQCCNTTKCNRGPGKGHGNWHEAWDWDREVHPGRLSGPTATHPLLDRPLLSDCPRPL
;
A
#
# COMPACT_ATOMS: atom_id res chain seq x y z
N MET A 1 21.00 13.68 71.70
CA MET A 1 21.55 13.11 70.46
C MET A 1 20.38 12.58 69.63
N GLY A 2 19.78 13.44 68.81
CA GLY A 2 18.65 13.07 67.93
C GLY A 2 19.18 12.63 66.56
N ARG A 3 18.89 11.39 66.15
CA ARG A 3 19.18 10.91 64.79
C ARG A 3 18.23 11.62 63.81
N PRO A 4 18.71 12.14 62.66
CA PRO A 4 17.82 12.69 61.66
C PRO A 4 17.07 11.53 60.95
N PRO A 5 15.81 11.73 60.52
CA PRO A 5 15.09 10.72 59.76
C PRO A 5 15.68 10.62 58.35
N LEU A 6 15.94 9.38 57.92
CA LEU A 6 16.45 9.02 56.59
C LEU A 6 15.53 9.51 55.46
N PRO A 7 16.07 9.93 54.31
CA PRO A 7 15.30 10.45 53.18
C PRO A 7 14.75 9.28 52.35
N LEU A 8 13.79 8.54 52.93
CA LEU A 8 13.14 7.41 52.24
C LEU A 8 12.15 7.86 51.16
N LEU A 9 11.60 9.07 51.29
CA LEU A 9 10.61 9.63 50.37
C LEU A 9 11.19 9.97 48.96
N PRO A 10 12.35 10.64 48.81
CA PRO A 10 12.92 10.90 47.48
C PRO A 10 13.43 9.62 46.81
N LEU A 11 13.84 8.60 47.57
CA LEU A 11 14.27 7.31 47.01
C LEU A 11 13.07 6.52 46.45
N LEU A 12 11.92 6.56 47.12
CA LEU A 12 10.68 5.94 46.66
C LEU A 12 10.13 6.61 45.40
N LEU A 13 10.23 7.95 45.32
CA LEU A 13 9.89 8.73 44.12
C LEU A 13 10.82 8.43 42.94
N LEU A 14 12.12 8.17 43.18
CA LEU A 14 13.06 7.76 42.14
C LEU A 14 12.74 6.36 41.59
N LEU A 15 12.38 5.41 42.46
CA LEU A 15 11.98 4.05 42.08
C LEU A 15 10.68 4.02 41.26
N LEU A 16 9.76 4.95 41.51
CA LEU A 16 8.52 5.11 40.73
C LEU A 16 8.77 5.71 39.34
N GLN A 17 9.86 6.47 39.12
CA GLN A 17 10.22 7.00 37.80
C GLN A 17 11.03 6.04 36.93
N THR A 18 11.62 4.99 37.51
CA THR A 18 12.33 3.94 36.75
C THR A 18 11.42 2.85 36.19
N CYS A 19 10.13 2.87 36.53
CA CYS A 19 9.12 1.95 36.01
C CYS A 19 8.13 2.68 35.10
N VAL A 20 8.63 3.40 34.09
CA VAL A 20 7.83 3.56 32.88
C VAL A 20 7.74 2.16 32.29
N PRO A 21 6.55 1.52 32.24
CA PRO A 21 6.44 0.25 31.53
C PRO A 21 6.98 0.52 30.14
N ALA A 22 8.01 -0.22 29.72
CA ALA A 22 8.43 -0.25 28.33
C ALA A 22 7.15 -0.34 27.52
N SER A 23 6.82 0.69 26.75
CA SER A 23 5.53 0.80 26.07
C SER A 23 5.29 -0.54 25.37
N TRP A 24 4.29 -1.29 25.82
CA TRP A 24 4.06 -2.63 25.32
C TRP A 24 3.83 -2.47 23.82
N GLY A 25 4.68 -3.09 22.99
CA GLY A 25 4.57 -2.99 21.56
C GLY A 25 3.20 -3.48 21.11
N LEU A 26 2.68 -2.91 20.01
CA LEU A 26 1.46 -3.42 19.40
C LEU A 26 1.61 -4.92 19.14
N ARG A 27 0.61 -5.71 19.50
CA ARG A 27 0.60 -7.15 19.18
C ARG A 27 -0.39 -7.45 18.08
N CYS A 28 0.02 -8.26 17.11
CA CYS A 28 -0.83 -8.65 15.97
C CYS A 28 -0.81 -10.16 15.76
N MET A 29 -1.89 -10.69 15.19
CA MET A 29 -1.90 -12.07 14.70
C MET A 29 -1.06 -12.18 13.43
N GLN A 30 -0.23 -13.22 13.36
CA GLN A 30 0.56 -13.57 12.17
C GLN A 30 -0.08 -14.76 11.47
N CYS A 31 -0.44 -14.61 10.19
CA CYS A 31 -0.97 -15.71 9.38
C CYS A 31 -0.32 -15.72 8.00
N ASP A 32 -0.02 -16.92 7.51
CA ASP A 32 0.51 -17.20 6.18
C ASP A 32 -0.36 -18.24 5.45
N ASP A 33 0.14 -18.76 4.33
CA ASP A 33 -0.49 -19.79 3.52
C ASP A 33 -0.73 -21.12 4.28
N LYS A 34 -0.02 -21.35 5.39
CA LYS A 34 -0.13 -22.56 6.22
C LYS A 34 -1.10 -22.39 7.40
N GLY A 35 -1.53 -21.16 7.68
CA GLY A 35 -2.51 -20.86 8.71
C GLY A 35 -2.09 -19.72 9.63
N CYS A 36 -2.81 -19.58 10.75
CA CYS A 36 -2.54 -18.54 11.74
C CYS A 36 -1.69 -19.07 12.89
N HIS A 37 -0.60 -18.36 13.15
CA HIS A 37 0.35 -18.61 14.23
C HIS A 37 0.00 -17.79 15.48
N GLN A 38 0.86 -17.84 16.50
CA GLN A 38 0.70 -17.05 17.72
C GLN A 38 0.88 -15.55 17.46
N ALA A 39 0.33 -14.73 18.34
CA ALA A 39 0.45 -13.28 18.26
C ALA A 39 1.86 -12.80 18.60
N GLU A 40 2.43 -12.01 17.70
CA GLU A 40 3.78 -11.43 17.81
C GLU A 40 3.71 -9.95 18.23
N GLU A 41 4.75 -9.49 18.92
CA GLU A 41 4.96 -8.07 19.22
C GLU A 41 5.61 -7.38 18.01
N CYS A 42 4.99 -6.31 17.54
CA CYS A 42 5.43 -5.59 16.35
C CYS A 42 6.74 -4.83 16.60
N ALA A 43 7.57 -4.77 15.56
CA ALA A 43 8.83 -4.04 15.62
C ALA A 43 8.62 -2.52 15.73
N LEU A 44 9.67 -1.80 16.12
CA LEU A 44 9.66 -0.34 16.13
C LEU A 44 9.28 0.22 14.75
N GLY A 45 8.33 1.16 14.72
CA GLY A 45 7.79 1.73 13.49
C GLY A 45 6.69 0.89 12.81
N GLN A 46 6.27 -0.23 13.41
CA GLN A 46 5.11 -1.00 12.99
C GLN A 46 3.98 -0.85 14.02
N ASP A 47 3.19 0.19 13.85
CA ASP A 47 2.09 0.60 14.73
C ASP A 47 0.70 0.21 14.20
N LEU A 48 0.66 -0.64 13.16
CA LEU A 48 -0.58 -1.20 12.61
C LEU A 48 -0.52 -2.72 12.52
N CYS A 49 -1.67 -3.37 12.69
CA CYS A 49 -1.90 -4.72 12.20
C CYS A 49 -2.54 -4.66 10.82
N ARG A 50 -2.13 -5.55 9.91
CA ARG A 50 -2.73 -5.74 8.59
C ARG A 50 -3.46 -7.07 8.46
N THR A 51 -4.45 -7.10 7.59
CA THR A 51 -5.05 -8.30 6.99
C THR A 51 -5.09 -8.09 5.48
N THR A 52 -4.42 -8.95 4.72
CA THR A 52 -4.40 -8.94 3.26
C THR A 52 -5.13 -10.18 2.76
N VAL A 53 -6.15 -9.98 1.91
CA VAL A 53 -6.98 -11.05 1.35
C VAL A 53 -6.81 -11.03 -0.17
N LEU A 54 -6.37 -12.15 -0.73
CA LEU A 54 -6.45 -12.46 -2.15
C LEU A 54 -7.65 -13.38 -2.35
N HIS A 55 -8.57 -13.01 -3.23
CA HIS A 55 -9.72 -13.82 -3.57
C HIS A 55 -9.84 -13.93 -5.09
N ILE A 56 -9.85 -15.16 -5.60
CA ILE A 56 -10.01 -15.49 -7.02
C ILE A 56 -11.37 -16.18 -7.18
N TRP A 57 -12.26 -15.60 -7.98
CA TRP A 57 -13.59 -16.15 -8.24
C TRP A 57 -13.95 -16.11 -9.73
N GLY A 58 -14.96 -16.89 -10.13
CA GLY A 58 -15.42 -16.98 -11.52
C GLY A 58 -15.03 -18.28 -12.25
N SER A 59 -14.29 -19.18 -11.58
CA SER A 59 -14.16 -20.61 -11.93
C SER A 59 -15.02 -21.48 -11.01
N GLU A 60 -15.10 -22.79 -11.28
CA GLU A 60 -15.78 -23.75 -10.38
C GLU A 60 -15.13 -23.82 -9.00
N GLU A 61 -13.82 -23.54 -8.92
CA GLU A 61 -13.08 -23.44 -7.66
C GLU A 61 -12.80 -21.96 -7.36
N GLU A 62 -13.30 -21.49 -6.21
CA GLU A 62 -12.94 -20.19 -5.64
C GLU A 62 -11.77 -20.37 -4.68
N LEU A 63 -10.74 -19.53 -4.84
CA LEU A 63 -9.54 -19.56 -3.98
C LEU A 63 -9.48 -18.29 -3.13
N GLU A 64 -9.35 -18.45 -1.82
CA GLU A 64 -9.15 -17.35 -0.86
C GLU A 64 -7.87 -17.58 -0.06
N VAL A 65 -6.94 -16.63 -0.11
CA VAL A 65 -5.70 -16.62 0.66
C VAL A 65 -5.71 -15.41 1.58
N VAL A 66 -5.46 -15.63 2.87
CA VAL A 66 -5.51 -14.57 3.88
C VAL A 66 -4.21 -14.52 4.67
N GLU A 67 -3.48 -13.41 4.51
CA GLU A 67 -2.29 -13.10 5.29
C GLU A 67 -2.61 -12.06 6.37
N ARG A 68 -1.92 -12.17 7.51
CA ARG A 68 -2.02 -11.22 8.62
C ARG A 68 -0.66 -10.98 9.24
N GLY A 69 -0.45 -9.78 9.77
CA GLY A 69 0.77 -9.46 10.50
C GLY A 69 0.87 -8.00 10.91
N CYS A 70 2.06 -7.59 11.35
CA CYS A 70 2.39 -6.19 11.63
C CYS A 70 2.63 -5.39 10.33
N ALA A 71 2.42 -4.07 10.40
CA ALA A 71 2.52 -3.14 9.29
C ALA A 71 2.98 -1.76 9.77
N HIS A 72 3.65 -1.03 8.88
CA HIS A 72 4.06 0.37 9.10
C HIS A 72 2.88 1.34 9.06
N SER A 73 3.05 2.48 9.75
CA SER A 73 2.09 3.58 9.88
C SER A 73 1.56 4.11 8.56
N GLU A 74 2.35 4.05 7.48
CA GLU A 74 1.95 4.60 6.18
C GLU A 74 0.91 3.71 5.45
N LYS A 75 0.64 2.50 5.95
CA LYS A 75 -0.31 1.59 5.32
C LYS A 75 -1.74 2.06 5.54
N THR A 76 -2.55 1.96 4.48
CA THR A 76 -3.97 2.33 4.49
C THR A 76 -4.84 1.19 3.99
N ASN A 77 -6.13 1.26 4.31
CA ASN A 77 -7.11 0.38 3.67
C ASN A 77 -7.08 0.59 2.16
N ARG A 78 -7.04 -0.50 1.40
CA ARG A 78 -7.00 -0.46 -0.06
C ARG A 78 -7.58 -1.71 -0.69
N THR A 79 -8.22 -1.54 -1.84
CA THR A 79 -8.79 -2.64 -2.62
C THR A 79 -8.42 -2.49 -4.08
N MET A 80 -8.30 -3.63 -4.76
CA MET A 80 -8.16 -3.70 -6.20
C MET A 80 -8.77 -5.00 -6.72
N SER A 81 -9.55 -4.93 -7.79
CA SER A 81 -10.18 -6.07 -8.43
C SER A 81 -10.09 -5.93 -9.94
N TYR A 82 -9.67 -6.98 -10.64
CA TYR A 82 -9.54 -7.00 -12.10
C TYR A 82 -9.83 -8.38 -12.68
N ARG A 83 -10.12 -8.43 -13.98
CA ARG A 83 -10.37 -9.66 -14.74
C ARG A 83 -9.07 -10.21 -15.33
N THR A 84 -8.95 -11.53 -15.29
CA THR A 84 -7.96 -12.32 -16.04
C THR A 84 -8.70 -13.48 -16.70
N GLY A 85 -8.83 -13.47 -18.03
CA GLY A 85 -9.73 -14.37 -18.74
C GLY A 85 -11.17 -14.34 -18.19
N SER A 86 -11.68 -15.49 -17.76
CA SER A 86 -13.01 -15.61 -17.13
C SER A 86 -13.03 -15.33 -15.62
N GLN A 87 -11.87 -15.32 -14.98
CA GLN A 87 -11.72 -15.13 -13.54
C GLN A 87 -11.66 -13.65 -13.18
N ILE A 88 -11.96 -13.37 -11.91
CA ILE A 88 -11.74 -12.07 -11.29
C ILE A 88 -10.83 -12.29 -10.09
N ILE A 89 -9.74 -11.55 -10.07
CA ILE A 89 -8.81 -11.48 -8.95
C ILE A 89 -9.17 -10.24 -8.14
N SER A 90 -9.25 -10.38 -6.81
CA SER A 90 -9.40 -9.26 -5.89
C SER A 90 -8.38 -9.32 -4.77
N LEU A 91 -7.80 -8.17 -4.50
CA LEU A 91 -6.85 -7.89 -3.45
C LEU A 91 -7.48 -6.87 -2.53
N THR A 92 -7.57 -7.19 -1.25
CA THR A 92 -8.06 -6.28 -0.21
C THR A 92 -7.08 -6.26 0.94
N GLU A 93 -6.60 -5.08 1.32
CA GLU A 93 -5.79 -4.88 2.51
C GLU A 93 -6.54 -3.96 3.47
N THR A 94 -6.66 -4.41 4.73
CA THR A 94 -7.26 -3.63 5.81
C THR A 94 -6.27 -3.51 6.97
N VAL A 95 -6.25 -2.35 7.62
CA VAL A 95 -5.34 -2.02 8.72
C VAL A 95 -6.09 -1.53 9.96
N CYS A 96 -5.51 -1.75 11.13
CA CYS A 96 -6.03 -1.30 12.42
C CYS A 96 -4.89 -1.15 13.45
N GLY A 97 -5.01 -0.21 14.40
CA GLY A 97 -3.91 0.19 15.30
C GLY A 97 -4.09 -0.21 16.77
N PHE A 98 -4.69 -1.35 17.07
CA PHE A 98 -4.87 -1.83 18.44
C PHE A 98 -4.60 -3.32 18.58
N ASN A 99 -4.25 -3.76 19.79
CA ASN A 99 -3.81 -5.13 20.05
C ASN A 99 -4.79 -6.18 19.51
N LEU A 100 -4.26 -7.09 18.69
CA LEU A 100 -4.94 -8.23 18.09
C LEU A 100 -6.17 -7.86 17.25
N CYS A 101 -6.27 -6.63 16.77
CA CYS A 101 -7.42 -6.16 15.98
C CYS A 101 -7.64 -6.94 14.67
N ASN A 102 -6.59 -7.60 14.17
CA ASN A 102 -6.62 -8.42 12.97
C ASN A 102 -7.00 -9.89 13.25
N GLN A 103 -7.43 -10.24 14.47
CA GLN A 103 -7.76 -11.63 14.81
C GLN A 103 -8.78 -12.25 13.84
N PRO A 104 -8.60 -13.54 13.45
CA PRO A 104 -9.56 -14.24 12.62
C PRO A 104 -10.95 -14.17 13.23
N LYS A 105 -11.90 -13.59 12.50
CA LYS A 105 -13.30 -13.57 12.94
C LYS A 105 -13.89 -14.95 12.66
N SER A 106 -14.61 -15.51 13.63
CA SER A 106 -15.44 -16.69 13.40
C SER A 106 -16.46 -16.34 12.30
N VAL A 107 -16.28 -16.95 11.12
CA VAL A 107 -17.14 -16.93 9.93
C VAL A 107 -18.25 -15.89 9.95
N ARG A 108 -18.07 -14.79 9.21
CA ARG A 108 -19.20 -13.95 8.78
C ARG A 108 -19.52 -14.26 7.32
N SER A 109 -20.80 -14.56 7.10
CA SER A 109 -21.47 -14.66 5.80
C SER A 109 -20.83 -13.76 4.75
N ARG A 110 -20.49 -14.34 3.60
CA ARG A 110 -20.23 -13.62 2.36
C ARG A 110 -21.52 -12.93 1.94
N ASN A 111 -21.86 -11.84 2.61
CA ASN A 111 -22.77 -10.87 2.03
C ASN A 111 -21.99 -10.17 0.93
N SER A 112 -21.98 -10.80 -0.25
CA SER A 112 -21.62 -10.12 -1.48
C SER A 112 -22.45 -8.84 -1.52
N PRO A 113 -21.84 -7.65 -1.70
CA PRO A 113 -22.62 -6.44 -1.75
C PRO A 113 -23.56 -6.54 -2.97
N TYR A 114 -24.83 -6.78 -2.69
CA TYR A 114 -25.87 -6.78 -3.72
C TYR A 114 -26.09 -5.32 -4.14
N GLY A 115 -25.53 -4.93 -5.29
CA GLY A 115 -25.73 -3.62 -5.87
C GLY A 115 -25.08 -3.51 -7.24
N ARG A 116 -25.75 -2.85 -8.18
CA ARG A 116 -25.14 -2.47 -9.46
C ARG A 116 -24.36 -1.18 -9.25
N TYR A 117 -23.11 -1.29 -8.83
CA TYR A 117 -22.21 -0.14 -8.69
C TYR A 117 -21.54 0.22 -10.01
N LEU A 118 -20.55 1.11 -9.94
CA LEU A 118 -19.76 1.60 -11.06
C LEU A 118 -19.26 0.45 -11.96
N GLU A 119 -19.35 0.63 -13.27
CA GLU A 119 -18.82 -0.32 -14.25
C GLU A 119 -17.55 0.26 -14.86
N CYS A 120 -16.47 -0.52 -14.87
CA CYS A 120 -15.14 -0.13 -15.30
C CYS A 120 -14.61 -1.05 -16.41
N VAL A 121 -13.59 -0.58 -17.13
CA VAL A 121 -12.79 -1.43 -18.02
C VAL A 121 -11.81 -2.23 -17.17
N SER A 122 -11.58 -3.49 -17.53
CA SER A 122 -10.68 -4.37 -16.80
C SER A 122 -9.86 -5.27 -17.69
N CYS A 123 -8.58 -5.38 -17.37
CA CYS A 123 -7.58 -6.19 -18.06
C CYS A 123 -6.37 -6.38 -17.14
N THR A 124 -5.45 -7.25 -17.54
CA THR A 124 -4.18 -7.48 -16.86
C THR A 124 -3.08 -7.89 -17.85
N SER A 125 -1.81 -7.75 -17.45
CA SER A 125 -0.66 -8.16 -18.24
C SER A 125 -0.42 -9.66 -18.24
N SER A 126 -0.77 -10.38 -17.17
CA SER A 126 -0.55 -11.84 -17.07
C SER A 126 -1.22 -12.65 -18.17
N ASP A 127 -2.39 -12.23 -18.65
CA ASP A 127 -3.09 -12.85 -19.79
C ASP A 127 -2.95 -12.06 -21.10
N MET A 128 -2.09 -11.03 -21.11
CA MET A 128 -1.86 -10.09 -22.21
C MET A 128 -3.12 -9.35 -22.67
N SER A 129 -4.15 -9.23 -21.83
CA SER A 129 -5.43 -8.62 -22.21
C SER A 129 -5.33 -7.10 -22.34
N CYS A 130 -4.50 -6.44 -21.54
CA CYS A 130 -4.28 -5.00 -21.66
C CYS A 130 -3.51 -4.65 -22.94
N GLU A 131 -2.44 -5.38 -23.23
CA GLU A 131 -1.53 -5.15 -24.36
C GLU A 131 -2.20 -5.45 -25.70
N ARG A 132 -3.11 -6.45 -25.73
CA ARG A 132 -3.83 -6.86 -26.94
C ARG A 132 -5.16 -6.13 -27.14
N GLY A 133 -5.52 -5.18 -26.27
CA GLY A 133 -6.81 -4.47 -26.34
C GLY A 133 -8.01 -5.42 -26.21
N ARG A 134 -7.88 -6.46 -25.37
CA ARG A 134 -8.93 -7.45 -25.09
C ARG A 134 -9.60 -7.13 -23.75
N GLU A 135 -9.80 -5.85 -23.46
CA GLU A 135 -10.33 -5.44 -22.18
C GLU A 135 -11.80 -5.84 -22.02
N GLN A 136 -12.16 -6.24 -20.82
CA GLN A 136 -13.50 -6.68 -20.46
C GLN A 136 -14.19 -5.65 -19.56
N SER A 137 -15.50 -5.77 -19.40
CA SER A 137 -16.24 -4.94 -18.43
C SER A 137 -16.26 -5.62 -17.06
N LEU A 138 -16.00 -4.85 -16.01
CA LEU A 138 -16.06 -5.29 -14.62
C LEU A 138 -16.97 -4.35 -13.83
N GLN A 139 -17.97 -4.91 -13.18
CA GLN A 139 -18.79 -4.17 -12.23
C GLN A 139 -18.13 -4.19 -10.87
N CYS A 140 -17.93 -3.00 -10.29
CA CYS A 140 -17.35 -2.84 -8.97
C CYS A 140 -18.30 -3.40 -7.91
N ARG A 141 -17.72 -3.87 -6.80
CA ARG A 141 -18.46 -4.54 -5.73
C ARG A 141 -18.82 -3.58 -4.61
N TYR A 142 -18.08 -2.51 -4.43
CA TYR A 142 -18.30 -1.59 -3.31
C TYR A 142 -18.60 -0.17 -3.81
N PRO A 143 -19.48 0.59 -3.13
CA PRO A 143 -19.88 1.93 -3.55
C PRO A 143 -18.75 2.97 -3.50
N GLY A 144 -17.67 2.69 -2.75
CA GLY A 144 -16.47 3.55 -2.70
C GLY A 144 -15.39 3.20 -3.73
N GLU A 145 -15.58 2.14 -4.51
CA GLU A 145 -14.64 1.76 -5.56
C GLU A 145 -14.75 2.70 -6.77
N GLN A 146 -13.59 3.01 -7.33
CA GLN A 146 -13.41 3.81 -8.53
C GLN A 146 -12.86 2.91 -9.63
N CYS A 147 -12.94 3.35 -10.88
CA CYS A 147 -12.18 2.73 -11.95
C CYS A 147 -10.71 3.09 -11.76
N VAL A 148 -9.85 2.07 -11.75
CA VAL A 148 -8.41 2.21 -11.54
C VAL A 148 -7.64 1.70 -12.75
N GLU A 149 -6.52 2.34 -13.02
CA GLU A 149 -5.46 1.88 -13.93
C GLU A 149 -4.13 1.99 -13.19
N VAL A 150 -3.40 0.88 -13.12
CA VAL A 150 -2.08 0.80 -12.49
C VAL A 150 -1.09 0.29 -13.54
N VAL A 151 -0.02 1.04 -13.73
CA VAL A 151 1.10 0.67 -14.59
C VAL A 151 2.37 0.66 -13.74
N THR A 152 3.11 -0.43 -13.79
CA THR A 152 4.39 -0.63 -13.11
C THR A 152 5.37 -1.28 -14.08
N HIS A 153 6.35 -0.51 -14.54
CA HIS A 153 7.48 -1.05 -15.31
C HIS A 153 8.77 -0.90 -14.52
N ARG A 154 9.61 -1.94 -14.55
CA ARG A 154 10.96 -1.92 -14.00
C ARG A 154 11.92 -2.46 -15.05
N SER A 155 13.00 -1.74 -15.32
CA SER A 155 13.98 -2.09 -16.36
C SER A 155 14.99 -3.14 -15.91
N LEU A 156 15.21 -3.27 -14.59
CA LEU A 156 16.05 -4.33 -14.05
C LEU A 156 15.27 -5.64 -14.12
N GLU A 157 15.91 -6.70 -14.61
CA GLU A 157 15.46 -8.11 -14.55
C GLU A 157 15.37 -8.64 -13.10
N GLY A 158 14.84 -7.84 -12.18
CA GLY A 158 14.34 -8.30 -10.91
C GLY A 158 12.95 -8.86 -11.16
N ASN A 159 12.83 -10.19 -11.12
CA ASN A 159 11.60 -10.94 -11.33
C ASN A 159 10.55 -10.61 -10.24
N THR A 160 9.93 -9.43 -10.30
CA THR A 160 8.71 -9.16 -9.55
C THR A 160 7.56 -9.79 -10.31
N ARG A 161 6.88 -10.76 -9.68
CA ARG A 161 5.67 -11.42 -10.21
C ARG A 161 4.45 -10.50 -10.29
N ASP A 162 4.65 -9.20 -10.08
CA ASP A 162 3.59 -8.19 -10.07
C ASP A 162 3.18 -7.84 -11.51
N GLU A 163 1.89 -7.52 -11.68
CA GLU A 163 1.34 -7.14 -12.97
C GLU A 163 1.94 -5.82 -13.47
N GLN A 164 2.42 -5.80 -14.72
CA GLN A 164 2.97 -4.58 -15.30
C GLN A 164 1.88 -3.56 -15.63
N HIS A 165 0.72 -4.03 -16.08
CA HIS A 165 -0.44 -3.21 -16.39
C HIS A 165 -1.70 -3.93 -15.92
N SER A 166 -2.53 -3.23 -15.16
CA SER A 166 -3.83 -3.74 -14.75
C SER A 166 -4.87 -2.63 -14.69
N ARG A 167 -6.10 -2.98 -15.06
CA ARG A 167 -7.28 -2.12 -15.00
C ARG A 167 -8.41 -2.81 -14.28
N GLY A 168 -9.21 -2.05 -13.54
CA GLY A 168 -10.41 -2.61 -12.92
C GLY A 168 -11.05 -1.67 -11.93
N CYS A 169 -11.50 -2.22 -10.80
CA CYS A 169 -12.17 -1.51 -9.71
C CYS A 169 -11.26 -1.45 -8.49
N GLY A 170 -11.32 -0.37 -7.72
CA GLY A 170 -10.59 -0.33 -6.46
C GLY A 170 -10.66 1.00 -5.73
N TYR A 171 -10.09 0.99 -4.52
CA TYR A 171 -9.78 2.18 -3.74
C TYR A 171 -8.30 2.09 -3.36
N LEU A 172 -7.46 2.93 -3.98
CA LEU A 172 -6.03 2.95 -3.77
C LEU A 172 -5.59 4.29 -3.17
N PRO A 173 -4.55 4.31 -2.32
CA PRO A 173 -3.96 5.57 -1.85
C PRO A 173 -3.48 6.39 -3.06
N GLY A 174 -3.84 7.68 -3.09
CA GLY A 174 -3.59 8.56 -4.24
C GLY A 174 -4.80 8.80 -5.16
N CYS A 175 -5.94 8.14 -4.93
CA CYS A 175 -7.20 8.47 -5.61
C CYS A 175 -8.01 9.55 -4.84
N PRO A 176 -8.80 10.41 -5.54
CA PRO A 176 -8.93 10.54 -6.99
C PRO A 176 -7.77 11.34 -7.62
N GLY A 177 -7.49 11.08 -8.90
CA GLY A 177 -6.45 11.77 -9.67
C GLY A 177 -5.34 10.85 -10.17
N PRO A 178 -4.53 11.28 -11.15
CA PRO A 178 -3.34 10.56 -11.54
C PRO A 178 -2.21 10.81 -10.52
N THR A 179 -1.53 9.75 -10.10
CA THR A 179 -0.27 9.82 -9.35
C THR A 179 0.78 9.04 -10.12
N GLY A 180 1.94 9.65 -10.37
CA GLY A 180 2.99 9.02 -11.14
C GLY A 180 4.37 9.27 -10.55
N PHE A 181 5.27 8.32 -10.74
CA PHE A 181 6.69 8.45 -10.48
C PHE A 181 7.44 7.73 -11.60
N HIS A 182 8.52 8.34 -12.06
CA HIS A 182 9.39 7.69 -13.02
C HIS A 182 10.85 8.06 -12.75
N ASN A 183 11.74 7.17 -13.16
CA ASN A 183 13.17 7.41 -13.29
C ASN A 183 13.70 6.56 -14.46
N ASN A 184 15.02 6.47 -14.62
CA ASN A 184 15.64 5.71 -15.71
C ASN A 184 15.34 4.19 -15.70
N HIS A 185 14.90 3.66 -14.56
CA HIS A 185 14.75 2.22 -14.33
C HIS A 185 13.35 1.79 -13.87
N THR A 186 12.47 2.74 -13.60
CA THR A 186 11.19 2.48 -12.95
C THR A 186 10.17 3.49 -13.43
N PHE A 187 8.98 3.00 -13.72
CA PHE A 187 7.81 3.80 -14.02
C PHE A 187 6.65 3.23 -13.21
N HIS A 188 6.00 4.08 -12.43
CA HIS A 188 4.80 3.78 -11.68
C HIS A 188 3.76 4.84 -12.01
N PHE A 189 2.57 4.41 -12.38
CA PHE A 189 1.46 5.30 -12.67
C PHE A 189 0.17 4.70 -12.13
N LEU A 190 -0.59 5.51 -11.40
CA LEU A 190 -1.91 5.22 -10.88
C LEU A 190 -2.86 6.27 -11.43
N GLN A 191 -3.95 5.86 -12.04
CA GLN A 191 -5.04 6.76 -12.42
C GLN A 191 -6.36 6.22 -11.88
N CYS A 192 -7.13 7.09 -11.24
CA CYS A 192 -8.46 6.74 -10.71
C CYS A 192 -9.51 7.73 -11.19
N CYS A 193 -10.71 7.22 -11.48
CA CYS A 193 -11.84 8.02 -11.91
C CYS A 193 -13.17 7.37 -11.50
N ASN A 194 -14.23 8.17 -11.37
CA ASN A 194 -15.48 7.77 -10.70
C ASN A 194 -16.70 7.73 -11.65
N THR A 195 -16.49 7.77 -12.96
CA THR A 195 -17.57 7.66 -13.97
C THR A 195 -17.47 6.36 -14.76
N THR A 196 -18.59 5.90 -15.31
CA THR A 196 -18.67 4.59 -15.97
C THR A 196 -17.64 4.48 -17.11
N LYS A 197 -16.80 3.43 -17.06
CA LYS A 197 -15.77 3.10 -18.05
C LYS A 197 -14.80 4.25 -18.35
N CYS A 198 -14.55 5.12 -17.38
CA CYS A 198 -13.64 6.26 -17.52
C CYS A 198 -12.16 5.88 -17.67
N ASN A 199 -11.79 4.67 -17.28
CA ASN A 199 -10.44 4.11 -17.46
C ASN A 199 -10.26 3.41 -18.81
N ARG A 200 -11.10 3.74 -19.80
CA ARG A 200 -10.98 3.26 -21.18
C ARG A 200 -9.96 4.09 -21.95
N GLY A 201 -9.22 3.44 -22.84
CA GLY A 201 -8.28 4.10 -23.75
C GLY A 201 -7.08 3.20 -24.03
N PRO A 202 -6.18 3.59 -24.96
CA PRO A 202 -4.93 2.88 -25.14
C PRO A 202 -4.16 2.82 -23.81
N GLY A 203 -3.52 1.69 -23.53
CA GLY A 203 -2.66 1.55 -22.35
C GLY A 203 -1.54 2.57 -22.38
N LYS A 204 -1.38 3.35 -21.31
CA LYS A 204 -0.29 4.33 -21.20
C LYS A 204 1.11 3.69 -21.12
N GLY A 205 1.21 2.36 -21.17
CA GLY A 205 2.45 1.59 -21.17
C GLY A 205 3.01 1.21 -22.54
N HIS A 206 2.34 1.53 -23.66
CA HIS A 206 2.77 1.09 -25.01
C HIS A 206 2.97 2.21 -26.05
N GLY A 207 2.73 3.47 -25.66
CA GLY A 207 3.01 4.65 -26.47
C GLY A 207 4.38 5.21 -26.15
N ASN A 208 5.08 5.69 -27.17
CA ASN A 208 6.33 6.45 -27.06
C ASN A 208 6.25 7.39 -25.85
N TRP A 209 7.17 7.28 -24.89
CA TRP A 209 7.10 7.88 -23.55
C TRP A 209 6.57 9.32 -23.52
N HIS A 210 6.79 10.07 -24.59
CA HIS A 210 6.24 11.39 -24.93
C HIS A 210 4.71 11.58 -24.78
N GLU A 211 3.86 10.59 -25.02
CA GLU A 211 2.39 10.79 -24.98
C GLU A 211 1.82 10.86 -23.55
N ALA A 212 2.46 10.20 -22.57
CA ALA A 212 2.10 10.37 -21.16
C ALA A 212 2.48 11.78 -20.65
N TRP A 213 3.52 12.39 -21.23
CA TRP A 213 3.97 13.74 -20.92
C TRP A 213 3.08 14.84 -21.49
N ASP A 214 2.40 14.60 -22.61
CA ASP A 214 1.51 15.60 -23.21
C ASP A 214 0.26 15.82 -22.36
N TRP A 215 -0.29 14.76 -21.75
CA TRP A 215 -1.44 14.87 -20.85
C TRP A 215 -1.17 15.67 -19.58
N ASP A 216 0.00 15.51 -18.95
CA ASP A 216 0.35 16.25 -17.73
C ASP A 216 0.63 17.74 -18.03
N ARG A 217 1.14 18.03 -19.25
CA ARG A 217 1.38 19.39 -19.75
C ARG A 217 0.09 20.10 -20.16
N GLU A 218 -0.90 19.37 -20.70
CA GLU A 218 -2.22 19.91 -21.06
C GLU A 218 -3.11 20.20 -19.85
N VAL A 219 -3.00 19.44 -18.76
CA VAL A 219 -3.88 19.58 -17.59
C VAL A 219 -3.33 20.59 -16.56
N HIS A 220 -2.00 20.72 -16.43
CA HIS A 220 -1.37 21.62 -15.45
C HIS A 220 -0.16 22.38 -16.01
N PRO A 221 -0.38 23.47 -16.78
CA PRO A 221 0.69 24.21 -17.48
C PRO A 221 1.65 25.02 -16.58
N GLY A 222 1.67 24.81 -15.26
CA GLY A 222 2.37 25.69 -14.32
C GLY A 222 3.13 25.03 -13.16
N ARG A 223 3.33 23.71 -13.14
CA ARG A 223 3.86 23.02 -11.94
C ARG A 223 5.25 22.39 -12.03
N LEU A 224 6.06 22.76 -13.03
CA LEU A 224 7.44 22.27 -13.12
C LEU A 224 8.44 23.41 -13.33
N SER A 225 8.82 24.06 -12.22
CA SER A 225 10.17 24.60 -12.06
C SER A 225 10.96 23.62 -11.19
N GLY A 226 11.52 22.58 -11.83
CA GLY A 226 12.54 21.71 -11.23
C GLY A 226 13.93 22.31 -11.45
N PRO A 227 14.85 22.20 -10.47
CA PRO A 227 16.09 22.95 -10.47
C PRO A 227 17.10 22.39 -11.49
N THR A 228 17.55 23.25 -12.39
CA THR A 228 18.82 23.11 -13.11
C THR A 228 19.96 23.18 -12.11
N ALA A 229 20.44 22.04 -11.62
CA ALA A 229 21.63 21.98 -10.79
C ALA A 229 22.86 21.76 -11.68
N THR A 230 23.43 22.87 -12.17
CA THR A 230 24.83 22.95 -12.57
C THR A 230 25.71 22.78 -11.33
N HIS A 231 26.54 21.74 -11.30
CA HIS A 231 27.62 21.58 -10.32
C HIS A 231 28.69 22.66 -10.52
N PRO A 232 29.26 23.19 -9.42
CA PRO A 232 30.70 23.38 -9.36
C PRO A 232 31.32 22.69 -8.14
N LEU A 233 32.49 22.10 -8.39
CA LEU A 233 33.47 21.64 -7.41
C LEU A 233 33.83 22.74 -6.41
N LEU A 234 33.93 22.40 -5.12
CA LEU A 234 34.82 23.08 -4.18
C LEU A 234 35.12 22.20 -2.96
N ASP A 235 36.39 22.28 -2.56
CA ASP A 235 37.15 21.42 -1.67
C ASP A 235 36.66 21.33 -0.21
N ARG A 236 37.03 20.19 0.41
CA ARG A 236 37.08 19.95 1.87
C ARG A 236 37.98 20.97 2.59
N PRO A 237 37.75 21.20 3.89
CA PRO A 237 38.59 20.51 4.88
C PRO A 237 37.85 19.98 6.13
N LEU A 238 38.54 19.05 6.80
CA LEU A 238 38.23 18.34 8.05
C LEU A 238 38.24 19.24 9.29
N LEU A 239 37.35 18.99 10.26
CA LEU A 239 37.45 19.34 11.70
C LEU A 239 36.42 18.45 12.46
N SER A 240 36.83 17.35 13.12
CA SER A 240 37.26 17.20 14.53
C SER A 240 36.14 17.24 15.61
N ASP A 241 35.90 16.06 16.19
CA ASP A 241 35.55 15.70 17.58
C ASP A 241 34.40 16.40 18.36
N CYS A 242 33.45 15.57 18.82
CA CYS A 242 32.54 15.85 19.95
C CYS A 242 32.70 14.76 21.03
N PRO A 243 32.72 15.13 22.34
CA PRO A 243 33.05 14.20 23.44
C PRO A 243 31.82 13.43 23.96
N ARG A 244 32.08 12.25 24.56
CA ARG A 244 31.08 11.44 25.28
C ARG A 244 30.88 11.95 26.71
N PRO A 245 29.65 11.91 27.26
CA PRO A 245 29.39 12.24 28.65
C PRO A 245 29.72 11.08 29.60
N LEU A 246 30.21 11.44 30.79
CA LEU A 246 30.52 10.59 31.96
C LEU A 246 29.25 10.06 32.64
#